data_AF-A0A534XCN0-F1
#
_entry.id   AF-A0A534XCN0-F1
#
_cell.length_a   1.000
_cell.length_b   1.000
_cell.length_c   1.000
_cell.angle_alpha   90.00
_cell.angle_beta   90.00
_cell.angle_gamma   90.00
#
_symmetry.space_group_name_H-M   'P 1'
#
loop_
_entity.id
_entity.type
_entity.pdbx_description
1 polymer ?
#
loop_
_entity_poly.entity_id
_entity_poly.type
_entity_poly.pdbx_seq_one_letter_code
_entity_poly.pdbx_strand_id
1 'polypeptide(L)'
;MDLGLGPKGAQVRAAAGPCPVILLDTNALIWLYEGHRRSRPLVRWSGRLYASPASLLEIQLLLESGRARVRRGMAVAALTDDGRWLLDEPSSAAWFTRALDLGWTRDPFDRLLVAHAGLRGWRLATGDEELLRRLGERGSVEL
;
A
#
# COMPACT_ATOMS: atom_id res chain seq x y z
N MET A 1 21.76 51.43 -13.88
CA MET A 1 20.96 51.04 -12.70
C MET A 1 19.53 51.02 -13.21
N ASP A 2 18.86 49.90 -13.45
CA ASP A 2 18.72 48.66 -12.69
C ASP A 2 18.67 47.44 -13.64
N LEU A 3 19.15 46.30 -13.16
CA LEU A 3 19.34 45.03 -13.86
C LEU A 3 18.17 44.10 -13.53
N GLY A 4 17.51 43.51 -14.52
CA GLY A 4 16.36 42.63 -14.25
C GLY A 4 16.01 41.63 -15.35
N LEU A 5 17.01 40.89 -15.84
CA LEU A 5 16.78 39.64 -16.58
C LEU A 5 16.07 38.62 -15.66
N GLY A 6 14.74 38.63 -15.67
CA GLY A 6 13.95 37.54 -15.08
C GLY A 6 14.17 36.26 -15.89
N PRO A 7 14.56 35.13 -15.27
CA PRO A 7 14.81 33.91 -16.01
C PRO A 7 13.52 33.36 -16.59
N LYS A 8 13.61 32.98 -17.86
CA LYS A 8 12.68 32.16 -18.63
C LYS A 8 11.98 31.15 -17.72
N GLY A 9 10.65 31.28 -17.62
CA GLY A 9 9.81 30.22 -17.06
C GLY A 9 10.09 28.94 -17.84
N ALA A 10 10.93 28.08 -17.25
CA ALA A 10 11.03 26.70 -17.66
C ALA A 10 9.65 26.12 -17.40
N GLN A 11 8.85 26.02 -18.46
CA GLN A 11 7.71 25.14 -18.48
C GLN A 11 8.21 23.77 -18.04
N VAL A 12 7.92 23.42 -16.79
CA VAL A 12 8.10 22.06 -16.31
C VAL A 12 7.23 21.22 -17.22
N ARG A 13 7.87 20.51 -18.15
CA ARG A 13 7.23 19.56 -19.03
C ARG A 13 6.49 18.57 -18.15
N ALA A 14 5.17 18.63 -18.15
CA ALA A 14 4.34 17.56 -17.66
C ALA A 14 4.62 16.33 -18.54
N ALA A 15 5.48 15.45 -18.06
CA ALA A 15 5.83 14.22 -18.75
C ALA A 15 6.02 13.09 -17.74
N ALA A 16 4.89 12.51 -17.33
CA ALA A 16 4.78 11.11 -16.96
C ALA A 16 3.30 10.72 -17.06
N GLY A 17 2.98 9.70 -17.86
CA GLY A 17 1.71 8.99 -17.68
C GLY A 17 1.60 8.46 -16.24
N PRO A 18 0.41 8.08 -15.76
CA PRO A 18 0.24 7.65 -14.37
C PRO A 18 1.22 6.51 -14.06
N CYS A 19 2.15 6.75 -13.13
CA CYS A 19 3.04 5.71 -12.62
C CYS A 19 2.17 4.63 -11.98
N PRO A 20 2.29 3.35 -12.38
CA PRO A 20 1.48 2.28 -11.81
C PRO A 20 1.62 2.23 -10.28
N VAL A 21 0.51 2.27 -9.56
CA VAL A 21 0.48 2.25 -8.09
C VAL A 21 -0.12 0.94 -7.59
N ILE A 22 0.49 0.39 -6.55
CA ILE A 22 0.02 -0.80 -5.83
C ILE A 22 -0.08 -0.46 -4.35
N LEU A 23 -1.21 -0.82 -3.74
CA LEU A 23 -1.32 -0.92 -2.28
C LEU A 23 -0.87 -2.33 -1.86
N LEU A 24 0.02 -2.42 -0.89
CA LEU A 24 0.42 -3.69 -0.28
C LEU A 24 -0.63 -4.10 0.74
N ASP A 25 -1.12 -5.34 0.66
CA ASP A 25 -1.80 -5.93 1.82
C ASP A 25 -0.79 -6.16 2.97
N THR A 26 -1.30 -6.54 4.13
CA THR A 26 -0.46 -6.69 5.32
C THR A 26 0.58 -7.81 5.17
N ASN A 27 0.22 -8.93 4.55
CA ASN A 27 1.14 -10.05 4.33
C ASN A 27 2.21 -9.70 3.28
N ALA A 28 1.86 -8.97 2.23
CA ALA A 28 2.75 -8.46 1.20
C ALA A 28 3.78 -7.50 1.79
N LEU A 29 3.34 -6.61 2.68
CA LEU A 29 4.21 -5.71 3.43
C LEU A 29 5.21 -6.50 4.30
N ILE A 30 4.73 -7.49 5.06
CA ILE A 30 5.58 -8.40 5.86
C ILE A 30 6.57 -9.15 4.96
N TRP A 31 6.12 -9.77 3.88
CA TRP A 31 6.95 -10.53 2.96
C TRP A 31 8.00 -9.67 2.27
N LEU A 32 7.66 -8.44 1.91
CA LEU A 32 8.61 -7.51 1.32
C LEU A 32 9.64 -7.10 2.36
N TYR A 33 9.21 -6.78 3.58
CA TYR A 33 10.12 -6.46 4.68
C TYR A 33 11.11 -7.60 4.97
N GLU A 34 10.62 -8.83 5.09
CA GLU A 34 11.44 -10.02 5.42
C GLU A 34 12.26 -10.58 4.25
N GLY A 35 12.10 -10.03 3.03
CA GLY A 35 12.75 -10.56 1.83
C GLY A 35 12.23 -11.96 1.44
N HIS A 36 10.98 -12.26 1.77
CA HIS A 36 10.34 -13.54 1.49
C HIS A 36 10.14 -13.76 -0.02
N ARG A 37 10.20 -15.03 -0.49
CA ARG A 37 10.11 -15.35 -1.93
C ARG A 37 8.83 -14.87 -2.64
N ARG A 38 7.73 -14.70 -1.90
CA ARG A 38 6.44 -14.18 -2.44
C ARG A 38 6.50 -12.68 -2.75
N SER A 39 7.46 -11.93 -2.21
CA SER A 39 7.61 -10.51 -2.55
C SER A 39 8.43 -10.28 -3.83
N ARG A 40 8.89 -11.32 -4.52
CA ARG A 40 9.68 -11.20 -5.77
C ARG A 40 8.97 -10.37 -6.86
N PRO A 41 7.65 -10.46 -7.08
CA PRO A 41 6.96 -9.58 -8.02
C PRO A 41 7.07 -8.10 -7.62
N LEU A 42 7.00 -7.81 -6.32
CA LEU A 42 7.07 -6.45 -5.77
C LEU A 42 8.47 -5.86 -5.84
N VAL A 43 9.51 -6.65 -5.60
CA VAL A 43 10.92 -6.20 -5.72
C VAL A 43 11.25 -5.81 -7.17
N ARG A 44 10.62 -6.46 -8.15
CA ARG A 44 10.80 -6.16 -9.58
C ARG A 44 9.85 -5.07 -10.09
N TRP A 45 8.95 -4.59 -9.24
CA TRP A 45 7.97 -3.57 -9.62
C TRP A 45 8.66 -2.23 -9.87
N SER A 46 8.41 -1.64 -11.04
CA SER A 46 8.96 -0.33 -11.41
C SER A 46 8.06 0.84 -11.03
N GLY A 47 6.88 0.57 -10.49
CA GLY A 47 5.92 1.57 -10.05
C GLY A 47 6.07 1.92 -8.56
N ARG A 48 5.06 2.59 -8.00
CA ARG A 48 5.05 2.93 -6.57
C ARG A 48 4.34 1.87 -5.76
N LEU A 49 4.90 1.57 -4.59
CA LEU A 49 4.30 0.72 -3.57
C LEU A 49 3.86 1.59 -2.40
N TYR A 50 2.65 1.36 -1.91
CA TYR A 50 2.12 2.04 -0.74
C TYR A 50 1.71 1.04 0.33
N ALA A 51 1.88 1.43 1.59
CA ALA A 51 1.34 0.76 2.76
C ALA A 51 0.11 1.52 3.27
N SER A 52 -0.81 0.79 3.89
CA SER A 52 -1.97 1.35 4.58
C SER A 52 -1.68 1.54 6.06
N PRO A 53 -2.18 2.61 6.71
CA PRO A 53 -2.19 2.72 8.17
C PRO A 53 -2.87 1.53 8.86
N ALA A 54 -3.85 0.89 8.19
CA ALA A 54 -4.51 -0.31 8.71
C ALA A 54 -3.54 -1.49 8.84
N SER A 55 -2.59 -1.65 7.91
CA SER A 55 -1.57 -2.70 7.98
C SER A 55 -0.63 -2.51 9.16
N LEU A 56 -0.31 -1.26 9.52
CA LEU A 56 0.53 -0.98 10.69
C LEU A 56 -0.14 -1.45 11.98
N LEU A 57 -1.44 -1.18 12.13
CA LEU A 57 -2.23 -1.64 13.27
C LEU A 57 -2.40 -3.17 13.26
N GLU A 58 -2.69 -3.76 12.11
CA GLU A 58 -2.84 -5.21 11.99
C GLU A 58 -1.55 -5.94 12.40
N ILE A 59 -0.40 -5.46 11.93
CA ILE A 59 0.91 -6.02 12.32
C ILE A 59 1.13 -5.91 13.82
N GLN A 60 0.81 -4.76 14.43
CA GLN A 60 0.91 -4.60 15.88
C GLN A 60 0.06 -5.63 16.63
N LEU A 61 -1.19 -5.85 16.22
CA LEU A 61 -2.08 -6.85 16.84
C LEU A 61 -1.61 -8.30 16.61
N LEU A 62 -1.01 -8.58 15.45
CA LEU A 62 -0.42 -9.89 15.17
C LEU A 62 0.81 -10.17 16.05
N LEU A 63 1.62 -9.14 16.33
CA LEU A 63 2.75 -9.22 17.25
C LEU A 63 2.26 -9.43 18.70
N GLU A 64 1.28 -8.66 19.15
CA GLU A 64 0.69 -8.75 20.50
C GLU A 64 0.04 -10.11 20.76
N SER A 65 -0.68 -10.64 19.77
CA SER A 65 -1.29 -11.97 19.87
C SER A 65 -0.32 -13.13 19.71
N GLY A 66 0.95 -12.86 19.37
CA GLY A 66 1.98 -13.87 19.11
C GLY A 66 1.75 -14.68 17.82
N ARG A 67 0.77 -14.30 16.99
CA ARG A 67 0.44 -14.96 15.72
C ARG A 67 1.45 -14.65 14.63
N ALA A 68 2.15 -13.52 14.72
CA ALA A 68 3.32 -13.23 13.91
C ALA A 68 4.58 -13.32 14.77
N ARG A 69 5.48 -14.23 14.40
CA ARG A 69 6.89 -14.19 14.80
C ARG A 69 7.69 -13.65 13.64
N VAL A 70 7.45 -12.38 13.30
CA VAL A 70 8.32 -11.72 12.35
C VAL A 70 9.74 -11.80 12.91
N ARG A 71 10.72 -12.16 12.08
CA ARG A 71 12.11 -12.39 12.50
C ARG A 71 12.54 -11.32 13.51
N ARG A 72 13.05 -11.75 14.68
CA ARG A 72 13.46 -10.92 15.82
C ARG A 72 13.89 -9.51 15.38
N GLY A 73 13.05 -8.51 15.64
CA GLY A 73 13.39 -7.10 15.40
C GLY A 73 12.46 -6.30 14.49
N MET A 74 11.42 -6.89 13.87
CA MET A 74 10.41 -6.05 13.21
C MET A 74 9.62 -5.27 14.27
N ALA A 75 9.79 -3.97 14.24
CA ALA A 75 8.94 -3.00 14.92
C ALA A 75 8.12 -2.26 13.87
N VAL A 76 6.90 -1.84 14.22
CA VAL A 76 6.05 -1.04 13.33
C VAL A 76 6.78 0.22 12.84
N ALA A 77 7.61 0.84 13.70
CA ALA A 77 8.45 1.98 13.32
C ALA A 77 9.46 1.66 12.19
N ALA A 78 9.99 0.43 12.14
CA ALA A 78 10.89 0.04 11.06
C ALA A 78 10.17 -0.08 9.71
N LEU A 79 8.85 -0.27 9.71
CA LEU A 79 8.04 -0.33 8.48
C LEU A 79 7.68 1.06 7.97
N THR A 80 7.60 2.07 8.83
CA THR A 80 7.33 3.45 8.42
C THR A 80 8.56 4.14 7.82
N ASP A 81 9.76 3.69 8.21
CA ASP A 81 11.03 4.27 7.77
C ASP A 81 11.66 3.56 6.56
N ASP A 82 10.99 2.53 6.01
CA ASP A 82 11.51 1.74 4.89
C ASP A 82 11.25 2.44 3.54
N GLY A 83 12.32 2.87 2.87
CA GLY A 83 12.24 3.61 1.60
C GLY A 83 11.73 2.82 0.39
N ARG A 84 11.40 1.52 0.54
CA ARG A 84 10.85 0.69 -0.56
C ARG A 84 9.37 0.95 -0.82
N TRP A 85 8.65 1.56 0.12
CA TRP A 85 7.25 1.94 -0.03
C TRP A 85 6.99 3.28 0.66
N LEU A 86 5.79 3.82 0.47
CA LEU A 86 5.32 5.05 1.11
C LEU A 86 4.04 4.75 1.91
N LEU A 87 3.78 5.51 2.97
CA LEU A 87 2.48 5.46 3.64
C LEU A 87 1.48 6.31 2.85
N ASP A 88 0.29 5.78 2.55
CA ASP A 88 -0.82 6.59 2.03
C ASP A 88 -1.87 6.87 3.13
N GLU A 89 -2.29 8.12 3.25
CA GLU A 89 -3.26 8.56 4.24
C GLU A 89 -4.51 9.13 3.54
N PRO A 90 -5.49 8.28 3.18
CA PRO A 90 -6.76 8.77 2.67
C PRO A 90 -7.58 9.40 3.79
N SER A 91 -8.59 10.21 3.43
CA SER A 91 -9.55 10.73 4.41
C SER A 91 -10.21 9.57 5.17
N SER A 92 -10.05 9.54 6.50
CA SER A 92 -10.60 8.47 7.34
C SER A 92 -12.11 8.33 7.18
N ALA A 93 -12.84 9.45 7.11
CA ALA A 93 -14.30 9.41 6.93
C ALA A 93 -14.69 8.74 5.60
N ALA A 94 -14.06 9.13 4.49
CA ALA A 94 -14.34 8.53 3.19
C ALA A 94 -13.92 7.05 3.14
N TRP A 95 -12.76 6.74 3.71
CA TRP A 95 -12.21 5.39 3.76
C TRP A 95 -13.08 4.42 4.55
N PHE A 96 -13.47 4.79 5.78
CA PHE A 96 -14.31 3.95 6.63
C PHE A 96 -15.74 3.86 6.09
N THR A 97 -16.28 4.93 5.50
CA THR A 97 -17.59 4.87 4.83
C THR A 97 -17.55 3.88 3.67
N ARG A 98 -16.49 3.91 2.84
CA ARG A 98 -16.31 2.95 1.74
C ARG A 98 -16.21 1.51 2.22
N ALA A 99 -15.62 1.29 3.40
CA ALA A 99 -15.52 -0.04 3.99
C ALA A 99 -16.89 -0.63 4.37
N LEU A 100 -17.89 0.18 4.69
CA LEU A 100 -19.23 -0.29 5.06
C LEU A 100 -19.92 -1.07 3.92
N ASP A 101 -19.62 -0.73 2.66
CA ASP A 101 -20.17 -1.39 1.47
C ASP A 101 -19.60 -2.81 1.24
N LEU A 102 -18.48 -3.15 1.88
CA LEU A 102 -17.72 -4.38 1.64
C LEU A 102 -18.16 -5.50 2.60
N GLY A 103 -19.45 -5.86 2.53
CA GLY A 103 -20.08 -6.85 3.41
C GLY A 103 -19.64 -8.30 3.21
N TRP A 104 -18.88 -8.59 2.13
CA TRP A 104 -18.49 -9.96 1.76
C TRP A 104 -17.30 -10.50 2.54
N THR A 105 -16.43 -9.65 3.10
CA THR A 105 -15.39 -10.07 4.06
C THR A 105 -15.84 -9.75 5.47
N ARG A 106 -15.52 -10.61 6.44
CA ARG A 106 -15.77 -10.38 7.87
C ARG A 106 -14.53 -9.90 8.62
N ASP A 107 -13.36 -9.95 7.98
CA ASP A 107 -12.13 -9.43 8.56
C ASP A 107 -12.11 -7.89 8.40
N PRO A 108 -11.98 -7.12 9.50
CA PRO A 108 -11.99 -5.67 9.44
C PRO A 108 -10.77 -5.09 8.69
N PHE A 109 -9.61 -5.74 8.73
CA PHE A 109 -8.40 -5.27 8.05
C PHE A 109 -8.46 -5.52 6.57
N ASP A 110 -8.87 -6.71 6.12
CA ASP A 110 -9.14 -6.97 4.69
C ASP A 110 -10.13 -5.94 4.14
N ARG A 111 -11.20 -5.68 4.90
CA ARG A 111 -12.22 -4.72 4.52
C ARG A 111 -11.66 -3.31 4.37
N LEU A 112 -10.83 -2.87 5.32
CA LEU A 112 -10.17 -1.58 5.26
C LEU A 112 -9.16 -1.51 4.11
N LEU A 113 -8.37 -2.55 3.87
CA LEU A 113 -7.38 -2.58 2.78
C LEU A 113 -8.04 -2.51 1.40
N VAL A 114 -9.12 -3.27 1.19
CA VAL A 114 -9.90 -3.20 -0.05
C VAL A 114 -10.56 -1.83 -0.21
N ALA A 115 -11.12 -1.26 0.85
CA ALA A 115 -11.71 0.07 0.81
C ALA A 115 -10.67 1.15 0.47
N HIS A 116 -9.46 1.03 1.01
CA HIS A 116 -8.35 1.94 0.74
C HIS A 116 -7.97 1.88 -0.74
N ALA A 117 -7.66 0.68 -1.25
CA ALA A 117 -7.31 0.47 -2.65
C ALA A 117 -8.43 0.99 -3.59
N GLY A 118 -9.69 0.70 -3.26
CA GLY A 118 -10.85 1.17 -4.01
C GLY A 118 -11.03 2.68 -4.00
N LEU A 119 -10.78 3.36 -2.88
CA LEU A 119 -10.88 4.83 -2.80
C LEU A 119 -9.85 5.52 -3.69
N ARG A 120 -8.66 4.93 -3.81
CA ARG A 120 -7.58 5.45 -4.65
C ARG A 120 -7.62 4.97 -6.11
N GLY A 121 -8.42 3.95 -6.40
CA GLY A 121 -8.40 3.26 -7.70
C GLY A 121 -7.10 2.49 -7.94
N TRP A 122 -6.46 2.00 -6.88
CA TRP A 122 -5.22 1.24 -6.94
C TRP A 122 -5.50 -0.26 -6.91
N ARG A 123 -4.52 -1.06 -7.37
CA ARG A 123 -4.56 -2.51 -7.21
C ARG A 123 -4.01 -2.91 -5.84
N LEU A 124 -4.61 -3.93 -5.23
CA LEU A 124 -4.12 -4.54 -3.99
C LEU A 124 -3.21 -5.72 -4.32
N ALA A 125 -1.95 -5.66 -3.89
CA ALA A 125 -1.07 -6.82 -3.97
C ALA A 125 -1.32 -7.75 -2.78
N THR A 126 -1.70 -8.99 -3.08
CA THR A 126 -2.12 -9.96 -2.06
C THR A 126 -1.85 -11.39 -2.52
N GLY A 127 -1.61 -12.27 -1.55
CA GLY A 127 -1.57 -13.73 -1.75
C GLY A 127 -2.80 -14.45 -1.18
N ASP A 128 -3.85 -13.72 -0.80
CA ASP A 128 -5.10 -14.29 -0.30
C ASP A 128 -6.05 -14.65 -1.46
N GLU A 129 -6.46 -15.92 -1.53
CA GLU A 129 -7.27 -16.43 -2.64
C GLU A 129 -8.68 -15.81 -2.70
N GLU A 130 -9.31 -15.49 -1.56
CA GLU A 130 -10.64 -14.87 -1.55
C GLU A 130 -10.56 -13.42 -2.01
N LEU A 131 -9.52 -12.67 -1.59
CA LEU A 131 -9.28 -11.31 -2.08
C LEU A 131 -9.01 -11.30 -3.59
N LEU A 132 -8.17 -12.20 -4.08
CA LEU A 132 -7.88 -12.33 -5.52
C LEU A 132 -9.14 -12.62 -6.31
N ARG A 133 -9.97 -13.56 -5.86
CA ARG A 133 -11.23 -13.93 -6.49
C ARG A 133 -12.24 -12.77 -6.54
N ARG A 134 -12.31 -11.96 -5.47
CA ARG A 134 -13.26 -10.84 -5.33
C ARG A 134 -12.85 -9.61 -6.13
N LEU A 135 -11.56 -9.32 -6.20
CA LEU A 135 -11.02 -8.11 -6.84
C LEU A 135 -10.73 -8.32 -8.34
N GLY A 136 -10.35 -9.53 -8.73
CA GLY A 136 -9.96 -9.87 -10.10
C GLY A 136 -8.72 -9.12 -10.59
N GLU A 137 -8.30 -9.39 -11.82
CA GLU A 137 -7.03 -8.88 -12.40
C GLU A 137 -6.91 -7.36 -12.44
N ARG A 138 -8.05 -6.65 -12.49
CA ARG A 138 -8.09 -5.18 -12.49
C ARG A 138 -7.94 -4.57 -11.10
N GLY A 139 -8.31 -5.32 -10.05
CA GLY A 139 -8.32 -4.86 -8.67
C GLY A 139 -7.17 -5.41 -7.83
N SER A 140 -6.47 -6.45 -8.29
CA SER A 140 -5.39 -7.08 -7.51
C SER A 140 -4.13 -7.40 -8.32
N VAL A 141 -3.07 -7.72 -7.59
CA VAL A 141 -1.82 -8.30 -8.08
C VAL A 141 -1.51 -9.52 -7.21
N GLU A 142 -1.37 -10.69 -7.83
CA GLU A 142 -1.05 -11.95 -7.13
C GLU A 142 0.43 -12.05 -6.76
N LEU A 143 0.74 -12.65 -5.59
CA LEU A 143 2.07 -12.71 -4.97
C LEU A 143 2.55 -14.14 -4.62
#